data_AF-A0A2N2GGM9-F1
#
_entry.id   AF-A0A2N2GGM9-F1
#
_cell.length_a   1.000
_cell.length_b   1.000
_cell.length_c   1.000
_cell.angle_alpha   90.00
_cell.angle_beta   90.00
_cell.angle_gamma   90.00
#
_symmetry.space_group_name_H-M   'P 1'
#
loop_
_entity.id
_entity.type
_entity.pdbx_description
1 polymer ?
#
loop_
_entity_poly.entity_id
_entity_poly.type
_entity_poly.pdbx_seq_one_letter_code
_entity_poly.pdbx_strand_id
1 'polypeptide(L)'
;MKNIIDITRYHAGFVQCDVQLGEPEANLAAVRAGLARLAPSGPGIIVLPELWSCGFAYERLQHFALQTVEMLDEIQRLAGQYGIHLAGSLPEEVLTEVGSVIYNTLYIVGPSGVCGSIRKQHLFAPMAEDRYFTPGDNPQPMATALGLVAGLVCYDLRFPELAKSQAGKGAGLLAVSAQWPEARREQWRTLVMARAIENQVCVVACNRCGITGKTEFGGHSLVVGPDGTVLAEAGSEPGEAWVGIDPAAMQELRQRFNTVGPAVYRFNDEDKIVELGELAELTARYRAVGRKVVFTNGCFDILHQGHVTYLEQARREGDCLVVGVNSDVSVRSLGKGDDRPVNHEQSRARIVAALGCVDHVVIFDEETPHRLITTLMPEVLVKGGDWPVERIVGAPEVLAAGGRVLSIPLVENYSTTSLLKKIRTS
;
A
#
# COMPACT_ATOMS: atom_id res chain seq x y z
N MET A 1 -30.63 -4.10 -13.81
CA MET A 1 -29.89 -5.39 -13.85
C MET A 1 -28.43 -5.06 -14.11
N LYS A 2 -27.57 -5.13 -13.08
CA LYS A 2 -26.13 -4.91 -13.27
C LYS A 2 -25.56 -6.15 -13.94
N ASN A 3 -24.83 -5.98 -15.04
CA ASN A 3 -24.04 -7.02 -15.69
C ASN A 3 -23.08 -7.62 -14.65
N ILE A 4 -23.52 -8.69 -13.99
CA ILE A 4 -22.62 -9.62 -13.33
C ILE A 4 -21.87 -10.24 -14.49
N ILE A 5 -20.58 -9.91 -14.63
CA ILE A 5 -19.70 -10.64 -15.53
C ILE A 5 -19.80 -12.09 -15.05
N ASP A 6 -20.45 -12.94 -15.83
CA ASP A 6 -20.51 -14.37 -15.58
C ASP A 6 -19.11 -14.90 -15.87
N ILE A 7 -18.25 -14.84 -14.85
CA ILE A 7 -16.87 -15.29 -14.95
C ILE A 7 -16.96 -16.81 -15.11
N THR A 8 -16.73 -17.27 -16.33
CA THR A 8 -16.61 -18.68 -16.65
C THR A 8 -15.43 -19.29 -15.89
N ARG A 9 -15.45 -20.62 -15.73
CA ARG A 9 -14.30 -21.35 -15.18
C ARG A 9 -13.02 -20.91 -15.87
N TYR A 10 -12.02 -20.56 -15.07
CA TYR A 10 -10.70 -20.14 -15.54
C TYR A 10 -9.64 -20.99 -14.86
N HIS A 11 -8.39 -20.82 -15.25
CA HIS A 11 -7.26 -21.52 -14.63
C HIS A 11 -6.30 -20.56 -13.95
N ALA A 12 -5.61 -21.07 -12.96
CA ALA A 12 -4.60 -20.35 -12.20
C ALA A 12 -3.36 -21.23 -12.05
N GLY A 13 -2.19 -20.62 -12.10
CA GLY A 13 -0.96 -21.38 -12.06
C GLY A 13 0.29 -20.55 -11.83
N PHE A 14 1.41 -21.22 -11.77
CA PHE A 14 2.71 -20.58 -11.60
C PHE A 14 3.77 -21.28 -12.44
N VAL A 15 4.85 -20.56 -12.72
CA VAL A 15 6.09 -21.12 -13.26
C VAL A 15 7.22 -20.71 -12.32
N GLN A 16 7.60 -21.63 -11.44
CA GLN A 16 8.68 -21.48 -10.48
C GLN A 16 10.02 -21.74 -11.18
N CYS A 17 10.88 -20.72 -11.20
CA CYS A 17 12.20 -20.78 -11.81
C CYS A 17 13.30 -20.47 -10.79
N ASP A 18 14.50 -20.99 -11.06
CA ASP A 18 15.73 -20.46 -10.48
C ASP A 18 16.16 -19.22 -11.28
N VAL A 19 15.77 -18.05 -10.78
CA VAL A 19 16.03 -16.77 -11.45
C VAL A 19 17.54 -16.49 -11.41
N GLN A 20 18.17 -16.56 -12.59
CA GLN A 20 19.58 -16.29 -12.77
C GLN A 20 19.85 -14.79 -12.67
N LEU A 21 20.80 -14.42 -11.82
CA LEU A 21 21.09 -13.02 -11.51
C LEU A 21 21.68 -12.29 -12.72
N GLY A 22 20.97 -11.28 -13.22
CA GLY A 22 21.43 -10.42 -14.31
C GLY A 22 21.44 -11.06 -15.70
N GLU A 23 20.69 -12.16 -15.90
CA GLU A 23 20.66 -12.93 -17.15
C GLU A 23 19.23 -12.98 -17.79
N PRO A 24 18.71 -11.87 -18.36
CA PRO A 24 17.35 -11.81 -18.92
C PRO A 24 17.02 -12.86 -19.98
N GLU A 25 17.95 -13.15 -20.88
CA GLU A 25 17.72 -14.14 -21.95
C GLU A 25 17.56 -15.56 -21.38
N ALA A 26 18.42 -15.94 -20.42
CA ALA A 26 18.35 -17.25 -19.77
C ALA A 26 17.07 -17.39 -18.94
N ASN A 27 16.68 -16.34 -18.22
CA ASN A 27 15.44 -16.31 -17.44
C ASN A 27 14.20 -16.39 -18.31
N LEU A 28 14.16 -15.64 -19.42
CA LEU A 28 13.08 -15.72 -20.39
C LEU A 28 13.00 -17.12 -21.03
N ALA A 29 14.14 -17.75 -21.33
CA ALA A 29 14.18 -19.12 -21.83
C ALA A 29 13.61 -20.12 -20.80
N ALA A 30 13.89 -19.94 -19.51
CA ALA A 30 13.32 -20.76 -18.45
C ALA A 30 11.79 -20.62 -18.37
N VAL A 31 11.27 -19.38 -18.46
CA VAL A 31 9.82 -19.12 -18.53
C VAL A 31 9.20 -19.80 -19.76
N ARG A 32 9.82 -19.66 -20.94
CA ARG A 32 9.36 -20.31 -22.18
C ARG A 32 9.30 -21.83 -22.03
N ALA A 33 10.33 -22.43 -21.44
CA ALA A 33 10.39 -23.87 -21.22
C ALA A 33 9.31 -24.34 -20.23
N GLY A 34 9.09 -23.61 -19.14
CA GLY A 34 8.01 -23.89 -18.18
C GLY A 34 6.63 -23.83 -18.82
N LEU A 35 6.35 -22.76 -19.59
CA LEU A 35 5.10 -22.63 -20.34
C LEU A 35 4.92 -23.74 -21.39
N ALA A 36 5.99 -24.13 -22.08
CA ALA A 36 5.93 -25.20 -23.07
C ALA A 36 5.64 -26.58 -22.44
N ARG A 37 6.22 -26.88 -21.27
CA ARG A 37 5.91 -28.12 -20.51
C ARG A 37 4.48 -28.11 -19.98
N LEU A 38 4.03 -26.96 -19.49
CA LEU A 38 2.68 -26.80 -18.96
C LEU A 38 1.61 -26.83 -20.06
N ALA A 39 1.95 -26.33 -21.26
CA ALA A 39 1.06 -26.16 -22.40
C ALA A 39 -0.33 -25.59 -22.00
N PRO A 40 -0.37 -24.45 -21.31
CA PRO A 40 -1.60 -23.92 -20.75
C PRO A 40 -2.60 -23.61 -21.87
N SER A 41 -3.86 -23.90 -21.62
CA SER A 41 -4.95 -23.62 -22.55
C SER A 41 -6.19 -23.13 -21.80
N GLY A 42 -7.02 -22.36 -22.51
CA GLY A 42 -8.19 -21.70 -21.95
C GLY A 42 -7.84 -20.43 -21.15
N PRO A 43 -8.87 -19.65 -20.74
CA PRO A 43 -8.64 -18.42 -20.00
C PRO A 43 -8.02 -18.72 -18.63
N GLY A 44 -7.00 -17.97 -18.26
CA GLY A 44 -6.37 -18.09 -16.95
C GLY A 44 -5.18 -17.17 -16.76
N ILE A 45 -4.48 -17.34 -15.64
CA ILE A 45 -3.34 -16.52 -15.25
C ILE A 45 -2.21 -17.38 -14.67
N ILE A 46 -0.98 -17.16 -15.18
CA ILE A 46 0.24 -17.74 -14.62
C ILE A 46 1.04 -16.64 -13.94
N VAL A 47 1.45 -16.88 -12.70
CA VAL A 47 2.32 -15.97 -11.94
C VAL A 47 3.78 -16.44 -12.03
N LEU A 48 4.68 -15.49 -12.24
CA LEU A 48 6.13 -15.62 -12.30
C LEU A 48 6.77 -15.06 -11.02
N PRO A 49 8.00 -15.45 -10.68
CA PRO A 49 8.72 -14.91 -9.53
C PRO A 49 8.91 -13.39 -9.61
N GLU A 50 9.22 -12.77 -8.46
CA GLU A 50 9.57 -11.34 -8.41
C GLU A 50 10.86 -11.10 -9.21
N LEU A 51 10.92 -9.98 -9.93
CA LEU A 51 12.06 -9.59 -10.79
C LEU A 51 12.53 -10.76 -11.65
N TRP A 52 11.59 -11.50 -12.25
CA TRP A 52 11.85 -12.78 -12.90
C TRP A 52 12.87 -12.68 -14.04
N SER A 53 13.06 -11.51 -14.64
CA SER A 53 14.00 -11.32 -15.75
C SER A 53 15.45 -11.11 -15.28
N CYS A 54 15.71 -10.49 -14.13
CA CYS A 54 17.08 -10.10 -13.75
C CYS A 54 17.46 -10.42 -12.31
N GLY A 55 16.50 -10.78 -11.46
CA GLY A 55 16.67 -10.85 -10.02
C GLY A 55 17.12 -9.53 -9.40
N PHE A 56 17.69 -9.59 -8.19
CA PHE A 56 18.19 -8.40 -7.48
C PHE A 56 19.57 -7.95 -7.98
N ALA A 57 19.73 -7.78 -9.29
CA ALA A 57 20.98 -7.36 -9.93
C ALA A 57 21.21 -5.84 -9.77
N TYR A 58 21.33 -5.39 -8.53
CA TYR A 58 21.36 -3.97 -8.14
C TYR A 58 22.40 -3.13 -8.88
N GLU A 59 23.60 -3.68 -9.12
CA GLU A 59 24.70 -2.97 -9.78
C GLU A 59 24.38 -2.52 -11.22
N ARG A 60 23.45 -3.22 -11.88
CA ARG A 60 23.02 -2.95 -13.26
C ARG A 60 21.51 -2.69 -13.34
N LEU A 61 20.87 -2.32 -12.23
CA LEU A 61 19.42 -2.21 -12.15
C LEU A 61 18.84 -1.25 -13.19
N GLN A 62 19.47 -0.08 -13.38
CA GLN A 62 19.04 0.89 -14.39
C GLN A 62 19.09 0.32 -15.80
N HIS A 63 20.13 -0.44 -16.14
CA HIS A 63 20.22 -1.13 -17.43
C HIS A 63 19.07 -2.12 -17.63
N PHE A 64 18.70 -2.88 -16.61
CA PHE A 64 17.57 -3.81 -16.69
C PHE A 64 16.21 -3.10 -16.72
N ALA A 65 16.07 -1.94 -16.07
CA ALA A 65 14.85 -1.13 -16.15
C ALA A 65 14.59 -0.63 -17.58
N LEU A 66 15.64 -0.29 -18.33
CA LEU A 66 15.53 0.06 -19.75
C LEU A 66 15.10 -1.12 -20.64
N GLN A 67 15.33 -2.35 -20.21
CA GLN A 67 14.92 -3.58 -20.92
C GLN A 67 13.49 -4.01 -20.60
N THR A 68 12.81 -3.37 -19.64
CA THR A 68 11.46 -3.77 -19.23
C THR A 68 10.44 -3.73 -20.35
N VAL A 69 10.53 -2.76 -21.27
CA VAL A 69 9.63 -2.68 -22.44
C VAL A 69 9.79 -3.93 -23.32
N GLU A 70 11.01 -4.33 -23.63
CA GLU A 70 11.30 -5.53 -24.42
C GLU A 70 10.80 -6.80 -23.71
N MET A 71 11.01 -6.90 -22.38
CA MET A 71 10.50 -8.03 -21.61
C MET A 71 8.97 -8.09 -21.59
N LEU A 72 8.29 -6.94 -21.55
CA LEU A 72 6.83 -6.89 -21.62
C LEU A 72 6.30 -7.31 -23.00
N ASP A 73 6.97 -6.93 -24.09
CA ASP A 73 6.62 -7.38 -25.45
C ASP A 73 6.76 -8.90 -25.59
N GLU A 74 7.85 -9.46 -25.04
CA GLU A 74 8.11 -10.91 -25.05
C GLU A 74 7.06 -11.70 -24.24
N ILE A 75 6.67 -11.17 -23.08
CA ILE A 75 5.60 -11.72 -22.25
C ILE A 75 4.23 -11.56 -22.91
N GLN A 76 3.94 -10.43 -23.57
CA GLN A 76 2.70 -10.25 -24.32
C GLN A 76 2.58 -11.27 -25.46
N ARG A 77 3.66 -11.51 -26.20
CA ARG A 77 3.67 -12.52 -27.26
C ARG A 77 3.40 -13.92 -26.72
N LEU A 78 3.95 -14.27 -25.56
CA LEU A 78 3.66 -15.53 -24.87
C LEU A 78 2.22 -15.61 -24.38
N ALA A 79 1.70 -14.55 -23.76
CA ALA A 79 0.31 -14.44 -23.35
C ALA A 79 -0.65 -14.63 -24.54
N GLY A 80 -0.35 -14.02 -25.69
CA GLY A 80 -1.08 -14.19 -26.95
C GLY A 80 -1.00 -15.60 -27.53
N GLN A 81 0.19 -16.22 -27.52
CA GLN A 81 0.40 -17.59 -28.00
C GLN A 81 -0.46 -18.61 -27.26
N TYR A 82 -0.56 -18.50 -25.93
CA TYR A 82 -1.31 -19.45 -25.10
C TYR A 82 -2.75 -19.00 -24.76
N GLY A 83 -3.11 -17.75 -25.08
CA GLY A 83 -4.43 -17.20 -24.76
C GLY A 83 -4.68 -16.98 -23.26
N ILE A 84 -3.63 -16.65 -22.50
CA ILE A 84 -3.65 -16.50 -21.04
C ILE A 84 -3.16 -15.12 -20.60
N HIS A 85 -3.22 -14.84 -19.30
CA HIS A 85 -2.52 -13.73 -18.67
C HIS A 85 -1.23 -14.23 -18.01
N LEU A 86 -0.20 -13.40 -18.02
CA LEU A 86 1.06 -13.61 -17.31
C LEU A 86 1.26 -12.46 -16.32
N ALA A 87 1.64 -12.79 -15.08
CA ALA A 87 1.89 -11.81 -14.04
C ALA A 87 3.26 -12.01 -13.42
N GLY A 88 4.05 -10.96 -13.27
CA GLY A 88 5.38 -11.02 -12.66
C GLY A 88 5.96 -9.62 -12.50
N SER A 89 6.88 -9.43 -11.55
CA SER A 89 7.47 -8.10 -11.37
C SER A 89 8.74 -7.89 -12.19
N LEU A 90 8.95 -6.63 -12.59
CA LEU A 90 10.08 -6.11 -13.37
C LEU A 90 10.51 -4.75 -12.79
N PRO A 91 11.76 -4.31 -13.02
CA PRO A 91 12.18 -2.97 -12.67
C PRO A 91 11.54 -1.92 -13.59
N GLU A 92 10.87 -0.91 -13.03
CA GLU A 92 10.23 0.18 -13.78
C GLU A 92 10.98 1.49 -13.53
N GLU A 93 11.62 2.05 -14.56
CA GLU A 93 12.21 3.39 -14.46
C GLU A 93 11.18 4.47 -14.78
N VAL A 94 11.10 5.50 -13.93
CA VAL A 94 10.23 6.66 -14.12
C VAL A 94 11.07 7.93 -14.01
N LEU A 95 10.95 8.80 -15.02
CA LEU A 95 11.57 10.12 -15.00
C LEU A 95 10.84 11.07 -14.04
N THR A 96 11.61 11.81 -13.27
CA THR A 96 11.17 12.83 -12.31
C THR A 96 11.87 14.16 -12.63
N GLU A 97 11.48 15.24 -11.97
CA GLU A 97 12.11 16.55 -12.15
C GLU A 97 13.61 16.58 -11.77
N VAL A 98 14.05 15.67 -10.90
CA VAL A 98 15.41 15.64 -10.33
C VAL A 98 16.25 14.42 -10.76
N GLY A 99 15.77 13.63 -11.73
CA GLY A 99 16.43 12.41 -12.20
C GLY A 99 15.44 11.28 -12.50
N SER A 100 15.89 10.03 -12.45
CA SER A 100 14.99 8.87 -12.54
C SER A 100 14.91 8.13 -11.23
N VAL A 101 13.76 7.52 -10.98
CA VAL A 101 13.53 6.58 -9.88
C VAL A 101 13.15 5.22 -10.44
N ILE A 102 13.49 4.15 -9.74
CA ILE A 102 13.17 2.79 -10.16
C ILE A 102 12.20 2.17 -9.15
N TYR A 103 11.16 1.50 -9.65
CA TYR A 103 10.21 0.73 -8.85
C TYR A 103 10.37 -0.76 -9.13
N ASN A 104 9.99 -1.60 -8.17
CA ASN A 104 9.78 -3.02 -8.38
C ASN A 104 8.28 -3.22 -8.68
N THR A 105 7.95 -3.45 -9.95
CA THR A 105 6.58 -3.30 -10.45
C THR A 105 6.04 -4.62 -10.96
N LEU A 106 4.99 -5.14 -10.31
CA LEU A 106 4.20 -6.26 -10.78
C LEU A 106 3.35 -5.81 -11.98
N TYR A 107 3.52 -6.47 -13.11
CA TYR A 107 2.66 -6.29 -14.29
C TYR A 107 1.72 -7.48 -14.44
N ILE A 108 0.51 -7.23 -14.94
CA ILE A 108 -0.33 -8.27 -15.53
C ILE A 108 -0.45 -7.99 -17.02
N VAL A 109 -0.04 -8.96 -17.83
CA VAL A 109 -0.02 -8.86 -19.29
C VAL A 109 -0.96 -9.92 -19.86
N GLY A 110 -1.96 -9.48 -20.61
CA GLY A 110 -2.88 -10.36 -21.34
C GLY A 110 -2.54 -10.46 -22.83
N PRO A 111 -3.34 -11.22 -23.60
CA PRO A 111 -3.13 -11.39 -25.05
C PRO A 111 -3.14 -10.08 -25.85
N SER A 112 -3.85 -9.06 -25.34
CA SER A 112 -4.00 -7.75 -25.97
C SER A 112 -3.04 -6.68 -25.44
N GLY A 113 -2.13 -7.03 -24.52
CA GLY A 113 -1.17 -6.10 -23.92
C GLY A 113 -1.25 -6.04 -22.40
N VAL A 114 -0.58 -5.04 -21.82
CA VAL A 114 -0.54 -4.82 -20.36
C VAL A 114 -1.93 -4.43 -19.86
N CYS A 115 -2.50 -5.23 -18.95
CA CYS A 115 -3.79 -4.96 -18.31
C CYS A 115 -3.66 -3.91 -17.18
N GLY A 116 -2.51 -3.89 -16.51
CA GLY A 116 -2.21 -2.94 -15.44
C GLY A 116 -0.93 -3.30 -14.70
N SER A 117 -0.60 -2.49 -13.70
CA SER A 117 0.56 -2.71 -12.84
C SER A 117 0.34 -2.25 -11.40
N ILE A 118 1.12 -2.84 -10.47
CA ILE A 118 1.21 -2.44 -9.07
C ILE A 118 2.68 -2.35 -8.69
N ARG A 119 3.11 -1.20 -8.17
CA ARG A 119 4.46 -1.00 -7.62
C ARG A 119 4.51 -1.58 -6.20
N LYS A 120 5.62 -2.24 -5.84
CA LYS A 120 5.85 -2.81 -4.50
C LYS A 120 5.73 -1.74 -3.43
N GLN A 121 4.82 -1.91 -2.48
CA GLN A 121 4.51 -0.87 -1.49
C GLN A 121 5.50 -0.89 -0.32
N HIS A 122 5.92 -2.08 0.09
CA HIS A 122 6.83 -2.26 1.21
C HIS A 122 8.18 -2.80 0.72
N LEU A 123 9.21 -1.95 0.78
CA LEU A 123 10.58 -2.35 0.47
C LEU A 123 11.21 -3.11 1.65
N PHE A 124 12.04 -4.10 1.34
CA PHE A 124 12.70 -4.92 2.34
C PHE A 124 14.09 -4.38 2.70
N ALA A 125 14.13 -3.48 3.68
CA ALA A 125 15.36 -2.82 4.15
C ALA A 125 16.54 -3.77 4.51
N PRO A 126 16.34 -4.98 5.07
CA PRO A 126 17.45 -5.91 5.30
C PRO A 126 18.19 -6.37 4.04
N MET A 127 17.60 -6.22 2.84
CA MET A 127 18.28 -6.42 1.55
C MET A 127 18.72 -5.11 0.88
N ALA A 128 18.68 -4.00 1.62
CA ALA A 128 18.98 -2.66 1.12
C ALA A 128 18.13 -2.25 -0.09
N GLU A 129 16.92 -2.81 -0.23
CA GLU A 129 16.03 -2.53 -1.36
C GLU A 129 15.67 -1.05 -1.44
N ASP A 130 15.56 -0.39 -0.28
CA ASP A 130 15.32 1.05 -0.10
C ASP A 130 16.44 1.96 -0.64
N ARG A 131 17.60 1.41 -0.99
CA ARG A 131 18.68 2.16 -1.65
C ARG A 131 18.58 2.16 -3.18
N TYR A 132 17.83 1.22 -3.74
CA TYR A 132 17.77 0.99 -5.19
C TYR A 132 16.38 1.19 -5.77
N PHE A 133 15.34 0.94 -4.97
CA PHE A 133 13.96 1.07 -5.37
C PHE A 133 13.24 2.15 -4.57
N THR A 134 12.19 2.71 -5.17
CA THR A 134 11.26 3.62 -4.52
C THR A 134 10.00 2.85 -4.09
N PRO A 135 9.43 3.10 -2.90
CA PRO A 135 8.16 2.51 -2.50
C PRO A 135 7.03 2.94 -3.46
N GLY A 136 6.17 1.99 -3.80
CA GLY A 136 5.02 2.22 -4.66
C GLY A 136 3.92 3.05 -4.01
N ASP A 137 3.01 3.55 -4.86
CA ASP A 137 1.92 4.46 -4.49
C ASP A 137 0.57 4.07 -5.11
N ASN A 138 0.51 2.98 -5.89
CA ASN A 138 -0.66 2.53 -6.63
C ASN A 138 -1.19 1.13 -6.23
N PRO A 139 -1.58 0.86 -4.96
CA PRO A 139 -2.03 -0.45 -4.50
C PRO A 139 -3.50 -0.74 -4.90
N GLN A 140 -3.79 -0.76 -6.21
CA GLN A 140 -5.13 -0.95 -6.76
C GLN A 140 -5.20 -2.27 -7.55
N PRO A 141 -6.28 -3.06 -7.41
CA PRO A 141 -6.44 -4.25 -8.23
C PRO A 141 -6.60 -3.89 -9.71
N MET A 142 -6.15 -4.78 -10.59
CA MET A 142 -6.11 -4.57 -12.03
C MET A 142 -7.29 -5.26 -12.71
N ALA A 143 -7.93 -4.60 -13.68
CA ALA A 143 -9.00 -5.19 -14.46
C ALA A 143 -8.43 -6.11 -15.54
N THR A 144 -8.95 -7.33 -15.62
CA THR A 144 -8.56 -8.35 -16.61
C THR A 144 -9.80 -9.03 -17.18
N ALA A 145 -9.63 -9.89 -18.18
CA ALA A 145 -10.74 -10.73 -18.65
C ALA A 145 -11.20 -11.77 -17.61
N LEU A 146 -10.42 -11.98 -16.53
CA LEU A 146 -10.76 -12.86 -15.40
C LEU A 146 -11.49 -12.10 -14.27
N GLY A 147 -11.80 -10.81 -14.46
CA GLY A 147 -12.27 -9.91 -13.41
C GLY A 147 -11.12 -9.11 -12.78
N LEU A 148 -11.36 -8.60 -11.56
CA LEU A 148 -10.35 -7.85 -10.82
C LEU A 148 -9.32 -8.80 -10.19
N VAL A 149 -8.05 -8.58 -10.52
CA VAL A 149 -6.91 -9.30 -9.97
C VAL A 149 -6.13 -8.36 -9.05
N ALA A 150 -6.04 -8.73 -7.79
CA ALA A 150 -5.18 -8.08 -6.81
C ALA A 150 -3.72 -8.54 -7.00
N GLY A 151 -2.76 -7.73 -6.58
CA GLY A 151 -1.35 -8.05 -6.69
C GLY A 151 -0.54 -7.65 -5.46
N LEU A 152 0.48 -8.45 -5.13
CA LEU A 152 1.47 -8.20 -4.10
C LEU A 152 2.86 -8.59 -4.60
N VAL A 153 3.89 -7.85 -4.19
CA VAL A 153 5.28 -8.19 -4.47
C VAL A 153 5.99 -8.58 -3.18
N CYS A 154 6.31 -9.88 -3.07
CA CYS A 154 7.14 -10.47 -2.03
C CYS A 154 6.82 -9.99 -0.60
N TYR A 155 7.57 -9.01 -0.10
CA TYR A 155 7.45 -8.48 1.26
C TYR A 155 6.06 -7.91 1.57
N ASP A 156 5.33 -7.43 0.56
CA ASP A 156 3.93 -7.00 0.67
C ASP A 156 3.02 -8.11 1.26
N LEU A 157 3.37 -9.38 1.09
CA LEU A 157 2.65 -10.51 1.67
C LEU A 157 2.52 -10.42 3.20
N ARG A 158 3.41 -9.71 3.90
CA ARG A 158 3.34 -9.53 5.36
C ARG A 158 2.28 -8.53 5.82
N PHE A 159 1.74 -7.72 4.92
CA PHE A 159 0.86 -6.59 5.24
C PHE A 159 -0.59 -6.91 4.80
N PRO A 160 -1.43 -7.45 5.70
CA PRO A 160 -2.79 -7.90 5.34
C PRO A 160 -3.67 -6.78 4.78
N GLU A 161 -3.41 -5.52 5.15
CA GLU A 161 -4.18 -4.35 4.75
C GLU A 161 -4.21 -4.17 3.23
N LEU A 162 -3.11 -4.50 2.54
CA LEU A 162 -3.02 -4.41 1.08
C LEU A 162 -3.95 -5.41 0.40
N ALA A 163 -3.90 -6.68 0.79
CA ALA A 163 -4.77 -7.71 0.25
C ALA A 163 -6.23 -7.42 0.60
N LYS A 164 -6.50 -7.00 1.85
CA LYS A 164 -7.84 -6.67 2.33
C LYS A 164 -8.46 -5.52 1.56
N SER A 165 -7.69 -4.45 1.32
CA SER A 165 -8.12 -3.29 0.54
C SER A 165 -8.47 -3.66 -0.91
N GLN A 166 -7.62 -4.46 -1.57
CA GLN A 166 -7.85 -4.89 -2.95
C GLN A 166 -9.03 -5.88 -3.07
N ALA A 167 -9.14 -6.85 -2.16
CA ALA A 167 -10.28 -7.77 -2.09
C ALA A 167 -11.59 -7.04 -1.80
N GLY A 168 -11.57 -6.04 -0.90
CA GLY A 168 -12.72 -5.18 -0.60
C GLY A 168 -13.24 -4.37 -1.80
N LYS A 169 -12.39 -4.10 -2.79
CA LYS A 169 -12.77 -3.47 -4.08
C LYS A 169 -13.36 -4.47 -5.08
N GLY A 170 -13.41 -5.75 -4.73
CA GLY A 170 -14.02 -6.81 -5.55
C GLY A 170 -13.03 -7.74 -6.24
N ALA A 171 -11.74 -7.72 -5.89
CA ALA A 171 -10.79 -8.69 -6.43
C ALA A 171 -11.20 -10.13 -6.06
N GLY A 172 -11.19 -11.02 -7.05
CA GLY A 172 -11.52 -12.45 -6.89
C GLY A 172 -10.28 -13.35 -6.86
N LEU A 173 -9.14 -12.82 -7.31
CA LEU A 173 -7.85 -13.49 -7.37
C LEU A 173 -6.76 -12.56 -6.85
N LEU A 174 -5.78 -13.12 -6.14
CA LEU A 174 -4.59 -12.43 -5.64
C LEU A 174 -3.33 -13.07 -6.24
N ALA A 175 -2.58 -12.31 -7.04
CA ALA A 175 -1.28 -12.72 -7.56
C ALA A 175 -0.17 -12.26 -6.61
N VAL A 176 0.71 -13.17 -6.21
CA VAL A 176 1.88 -12.87 -5.37
C VAL A 176 3.14 -13.29 -6.12
N SER A 177 3.94 -12.31 -6.51
CA SER A 177 5.22 -12.51 -7.20
C SER A 177 6.35 -12.32 -6.19
N ALA A 178 7.21 -13.32 -5.98
CA ALA A 178 8.16 -13.30 -4.86
C ALA A 178 9.54 -13.89 -5.14
N GLN A 179 10.52 -13.40 -4.40
CA GLN A 179 11.80 -14.04 -4.14
C GLN A 179 12.01 -14.19 -2.62
N TRP A 180 11.38 -15.21 -2.04
CA TRP A 180 11.32 -15.48 -0.62
C TRP A 180 12.37 -16.53 -0.18
N PRO A 181 13.28 -16.20 0.75
CA PRO A 181 14.34 -17.12 1.18
C PRO A 181 13.85 -18.37 1.91
N GLU A 182 14.56 -19.48 1.74
CA GLU A 182 14.24 -20.79 2.36
C GLU A 182 14.18 -20.71 3.89
N ALA A 183 15.06 -19.90 4.51
CA ALA A 183 15.06 -19.68 5.95
C ALA A 183 13.73 -19.18 6.53
N ARG A 184 12.79 -18.70 5.69
CA ARG A 184 11.46 -18.24 6.08
C ARG A 184 10.33 -18.95 5.33
N ARG A 185 10.57 -20.16 4.82
CA ARG A 185 9.61 -20.96 4.04
C ARG A 185 8.26 -21.16 4.74
N GLU A 186 8.27 -21.49 6.03
CA GLU A 186 7.02 -21.69 6.78
C GLU A 186 6.16 -20.42 6.83
N GLN A 187 6.80 -19.25 6.90
CA GLN A 187 6.10 -17.96 6.88
C GLN A 187 5.47 -17.71 5.51
N TRP A 188 6.17 -18.05 4.42
CA TRP A 188 5.63 -17.95 3.07
C TRP A 188 4.32 -18.75 2.94
N ARG A 189 4.37 -20.04 3.28
CA ARG A 189 3.20 -20.93 3.16
C ARG A 189 2.05 -20.46 4.04
N THR A 190 2.33 -20.13 5.30
CA THR A 190 1.33 -19.66 6.27
C THR A 190 0.65 -18.38 5.79
N LEU A 191 1.42 -17.39 5.33
CA LEU A 191 0.87 -16.10 4.93
C LEU A 191 0.05 -16.21 3.64
N VAL A 192 0.50 -16.98 2.64
CA VAL A 192 -0.29 -17.17 1.41
C VAL A 192 -1.64 -17.80 1.72
N MET A 193 -1.67 -18.85 2.55
CA MET A 193 -2.93 -19.47 2.99
C MET A 193 -3.81 -18.49 3.77
N ALA A 194 -3.23 -17.71 4.69
CA ALA A 194 -3.96 -16.71 5.47
C ALA A 194 -4.63 -15.66 4.57
N ARG A 195 -3.92 -15.18 3.54
CA ARG A 195 -4.48 -14.21 2.58
C ARG A 195 -5.65 -14.78 1.79
N ALA A 196 -5.63 -16.07 1.47
CA ALA A 196 -6.75 -16.74 0.81
C ALA A 196 -7.98 -16.78 1.73
N ILE A 197 -7.78 -17.27 2.96
CA ILE A 197 -8.85 -17.49 3.94
C ILE A 197 -9.51 -16.17 4.39
N GLU A 198 -8.72 -15.18 4.80
CA GLU A 198 -9.25 -13.95 5.42
C GLU A 198 -9.94 -13.01 4.41
N ASN A 199 -9.65 -13.20 3.12
CA ASN A 199 -10.21 -12.42 2.02
C ASN A 199 -11.19 -13.22 1.15
N GLN A 200 -11.26 -14.54 1.33
CA GLN A 200 -12.11 -15.44 0.54
C GLN A 200 -11.87 -15.24 -0.96
N VAL A 201 -10.61 -15.33 -1.37
CA VAL A 201 -10.13 -15.17 -2.76
C VAL A 201 -9.19 -16.31 -3.12
N CYS A 202 -9.13 -16.65 -4.41
CA CYS A 202 -8.07 -17.52 -4.90
C CYS A 202 -6.72 -16.79 -4.79
N VAL A 203 -5.67 -17.47 -4.34
CA VAL A 203 -4.32 -16.91 -4.29
C VAL A 203 -3.40 -17.73 -5.17
N VAL A 204 -2.63 -17.06 -6.02
CA VAL A 204 -1.61 -17.65 -6.87
C VAL A 204 -0.29 -17.00 -6.50
N ALA A 205 0.58 -17.76 -5.85
CA ALA A 205 1.81 -17.25 -5.28
C ALA A 205 3.01 -17.95 -5.92
N CYS A 206 3.78 -17.24 -6.71
CA CYS A 206 4.99 -17.76 -7.33
C CYS A 206 6.22 -17.20 -6.61
N ASN A 207 6.99 -18.11 -6.02
CA ASN A 207 8.30 -17.85 -5.49
C ASN A 207 9.36 -18.32 -6.49
N ARG A 208 10.57 -17.77 -6.43
CA ARG A 208 11.74 -18.39 -7.06
C ARG A 208 12.26 -19.56 -6.23
N CYS A 209 13.03 -20.43 -6.87
CA CYS A 209 13.88 -21.41 -6.22
C CYS A 209 15.36 -21.11 -6.42
N GLY A 210 16.22 -22.02 -5.98
CA GLY A 210 17.67 -22.01 -6.23
C GLY A 210 18.46 -21.08 -5.31
N ILE A 211 19.70 -20.80 -5.70
CA ILE A 211 20.68 -20.11 -4.85
C ILE A 211 21.28 -18.92 -5.61
N THR A 212 21.33 -17.76 -4.97
CA THR A 212 22.12 -16.62 -5.45
C THR A 212 23.05 -16.13 -4.34
N GLY A 213 24.36 -16.14 -4.61
CA GLY A 213 25.37 -15.79 -3.63
C GLY A 213 25.29 -16.68 -2.40
N LYS A 214 24.91 -16.12 -1.25
CA LYS A 214 24.75 -16.84 0.03
C LYS A 214 23.29 -17.12 0.39
N THR A 215 22.35 -16.70 -0.44
CA THR A 215 20.92 -16.80 -0.16
C THR A 215 20.31 -17.94 -0.95
N GLU A 216 19.73 -18.89 -0.23
CA GLU A 216 18.91 -19.96 -0.76
C GLU A 216 17.43 -19.54 -0.76
N PHE A 217 16.73 -19.82 -1.85
CA PHE A 217 15.32 -19.51 -2.02
C PHE A 217 14.51 -20.79 -2.09
N GLY A 218 13.44 -20.84 -1.30
CA GLY A 218 12.77 -22.10 -1.01
C GLY A 218 11.91 -22.67 -2.13
N GLY A 219 11.58 -21.89 -3.17
CA GLY A 219 10.53 -22.29 -4.10
C GLY A 219 9.20 -22.39 -3.36
N HIS A 220 8.56 -23.55 -3.40
CA HIS A 220 7.25 -23.80 -2.79
C HIS A 220 6.17 -22.82 -3.26
N SER A 221 6.12 -22.55 -4.56
CA SER A 221 5.02 -21.80 -5.19
C SER A 221 3.68 -22.53 -5.02
N LEU A 222 2.59 -21.78 -4.88
CA LEU A 222 1.30 -22.26 -4.41
C LEU A 222 0.15 -21.74 -5.28
N VAL A 223 -0.88 -22.58 -5.47
CA VAL A 223 -2.23 -22.13 -5.79
C VAL A 223 -3.14 -22.54 -4.64
N VAL A 224 -3.84 -21.57 -4.05
CA VAL A 224 -4.69 -21.77 -2.88
C VAL A 224 -6.11 -21.30 -3.19
N GLY A 225 -7.09 -22.17 -2.92
CA GLY A 225 -8.50 -21.87 -3.04
C GLY A 225 -8.99 -20.86 -1.97
N PRO A 226 -10.17 -20.27 -2.15
CA PRO A 226 -10.69 -19.22 -1.27
C PRO A 226 -10.97 -19.66 0.17
N ASP A 227 -11.04 -20.97 0.41
CA ASP A 227 -11.20 -21.59 1.73
C ASP A 227 -9.87 -21.95 2.41
N GLY A 228 -8.74 -21.69 1.74
CA GLY A 228 -7.40 -22.07 2.20
C GLY A 228 -6.93 -23.43 1.73
N THR A 229 -7.73 -24.17 0.95
CA THR A 229 -7.31 -25.46 0.39
C THR A 229 -6.18 -25.27 -0.62
N VAL A 230 -5.06 -25.96 -0.43
CA VAL A 230 -3.93 -25.94 -1.38
C VAL A 230 -4.31 -26.80 -2.59
N LEU A 231 -4.44 -26.18 -3.75
CA LEU A 231 -4.82 -26.83 -5.01
C LEU A 231 -3.58 -27.33 -5.78
N ALA A 232 -2.46 -26.62 -5.66
CA ALA A 232 -1.16 -27.03 -6.17
C ALA A 232 -0.04 -26.42 -5.33
N GLU A 233 1.06 -27.16 -5.17
CA GLU A 233 2.25 -26.71 -4.44
C GLU A 233 3.49 -27.31 -5.10
N ALA A 234 4.49 -26.48 -5.39
CA ALA A 234 5.79 -26.92 -5.90
C ALA A 234 6.71 -27.39 -4.77
N GLY A 235 7.79 -28.10 -5.14
CA GLY A 235 8.92 -28.37 -4.25
C GLY A 235 9.93 -27.21 -4.25
N SER A 236 11.17 -27.53 -3.90
CA SER A 236 12.29 -26.57 -3.86
C SER A 236 13.03 -26.41 -5.18
N GLU A 237 12.72 -27.22 -6.18
CA GLU A 237 13.31 -27.19 -7.53
C GLU A 237 12.40 -26.46 -8.53
N PRO A 238 12.89 -26.10 -9.73
CA PRO A 238 12.04 -25.54 -10.78
C PRO A 238 10.81 -26.41 -11.06
N GLY A 239 9.66 -25.80 -11.27
CA GLY A 239 8.40 -26.52 -11.49
C GLY A 239 7.24 -25.61 -11.85
N GLU A 240 6.16 -26.22 -12.33
CA GLU A 240 5.01 -25.50 -12.84
C GLU A 240 3.70 -26.19 -12.45
N ALA A 241 2.63 -25.41 -12.33
CA ALA A 241 1.29 -25.93 -12.07
C ALA A 241 0.23 -25.10 -12.80
N TRP A 242 -0.85 -25.76 -13.22
CA TRP A 242 -2.01 -25.16 -13.88
C TRP A 242 -3.26 -25.88 -13.39
N VAL A 243 -4.08 -25.19 -12.60
CA VAL A 243 -5.26 -25.79 -11.97
C VAL A 243 -6.51 -25.00 -12.33
N GLY A 244 -7.61 -25.72 -12.52
CA GLY A 244 -8.92 -25.11 -12.77
C GLY A 244 -9.47 -24.47 -11.51
N ILE A 245 -10.00 -23.26 -11.65
CA ILE A 245 -10.66 -22.49 -10.60
C ILE A 245 -12.14 -22.38 -10.94
N ASP A 246 -12.98 -22.73 -9.97
CA ASP A 246 -14.43 -22.56 -10.06
C ASP A 246 -14.87 -21.29 -9.32
N PRO A 247 -15.25 -20.21 -10.02
CA PRO A 247 -15.71 -18.98 -9.38
C PRO A 247 -16.96 -19.18 -8.53
N ALA A 248 -17.78 -20.20 -8.82
CA ALA A 248 -18.98 -20.50 -8.04
C ALA A 248 -18.62 -20.94 -6.61
N ALA A 249 -17.52 -21.66 -6.43
CA ALA A 249 -17.06 -22.08 -5.10
C ALA A 249 -16.70 -20.87 -4.21
N MET A 250 -16.11 -19.82 -4.79
CA MET A 250 -15.85 -18.56 -4.07
C MET A 250 -17.14 -17.86 -3.67
N GLN A 251 -18.14 -17.80 -4.57
CA GLN A 251 -19.43 -17.19 -4.28
C GLN A 251 -20.18 -17.95 -3.17
N GLU A 252 -20.21 -19.28 -3.23
CA GLU A 252 -20.83 -20.13 -2.21
C GLU A 252 -20.14 -19.96 -0.85
N LEU A 253 -18.80 -19.93 -0.83
CA LEU A 253 -18.04 -19.71 0.41
C LEU A 253 -18.38 -18.36 1.03
N ARG A 254 -18.40 -17.29 0.22
CA ARG A 254 -18.79 -15.95 0.69
C ARG A 254 -20.21 -15.93 1.22
N GLN A 255 -21.15 -16.62 0.57
CA GLN A 255 -22.53 -16.73 1.06
C GLN A 255 -22.61 -17.47 2.40
N ARG A 256 -21.86 -18.55 2.58
CA ARG A 256 -21.85 -19.38 3.80
C ARG A 256 -21.18 -18.70 4.99
N PHE A 257 -20.10 -17.95 4.75
CA PHE A 257 -19.30 -17.30 5.79
C PHE A 257 -19.47 -15.78 5.82
N ASN A 258 -20.50 -15.24 5.16
CA ASN A 258 -20.89 -13.85 5.36
C ASN A 258 -21.44 -13.67 6.78
N THR A 259 -21.07 -12.57 7.41
CA THR A 259 -21.72 -12.17 8.67
C THR A 259 -23.21 -11.96 8.38
N VAL A 260 -24.07 -12.67 9.12
CA VAL A 260 -25.54 -12.67 8.94
C VAL A 260 -26.18 -11.32 9.32
N GLY A 261 -25.39 -10.38 9.85
CA GLY A 261 -25.82 -9.03 10.21
C GLY A 261 -25.28 -7.96 9.26
N PRO A 262 -25.84 -6.73 9.29
CA PRO A 262 -25.25 -5.60 8.60
C PRO A 262 -23.78 -5.44 9.03
N ALA A 263 -22.91 -5.08 8.09
CA ALA A 263 -21.53 -4.75 8.41
C ALA A 263 -21.55 -3.59 9.42
N VAL A 264 -21.25 -3.90 10.68
CA VAL A 264 -21.18 -2.88 11.73
C VAL A 264 -19.94 -2.04 11.43
N TYR A 265 -20.13 -0.72 11.28
CA TYR A 265 -19.01 0.20 11.29
C TYR A 265 -18.37 0.15 12.68
N ARG A 266 -17.23 -0.54 12.78
CA ARG A 266 -16.58 -0.85 14.07
C ARG A 266 -15.70 0.27 14.62
N PHE A 267 -15.43 1.30 13.82
CA PHE A 267 -14.60 2.41 14.22
C PHE A 267 -15.49 3.49 14.82
N ASN A 268 -15.21 3.94 16.04
CA ASN A 268 -15.84 5.12 16.60
C ASN A 268 -14.80 6.23 16.61
N ASP A 269 -14.85 7.17 15.65
CA ASP A 269 -13.82 8.22 15.63
C ASP A 269 -13.93 9.20 16.81
N GLU A 270 -15.00 9.14 17.61
CA GLU A 270 -15.05 9.85 18.90
C GLU A 270 -13.97 9.36 19.87
N ASP A 271 -13.59 8.08 19.79
CA ASP A 271 -12.53 7.48 20.61
C ASP A 271 -11.15 8.08 20.31
N LYS A 272 -10.99 8.81 19.20
CA LYS A 272 -9.76 9.53 18.86
C LYS A 272 -9.66 10.89 19.57
N ILE A 273 -10.76 11.41 20.11
CA ILE A 273 -10.79 12.69 20.81
C ILE A 273 -10.45 12.42 22.27
N VAL A 274 -9.26 12.84 22.69
CA VAL A 274 -8.69 12.48 23.99
C VAL A 274 -8.19 13.72 24.73
N GLU A 275 -8.25 13.64 26.07
CA GLU A 275 -7.69 14.67 26.95
C GLU A 275 -6.17 14.62 26.97
N LEU A 276 -5.51 15.76 27.20
CA LEU A 276 -4.05 15.88 27.12
C LEU A 276 -3.30 14.87 28.01
N GLY A 277 -3.82 14.59 29.21
CA GLY A 277 -3.20 13.62 30.13
C GLY A 277 -3.17 12.21 29.56
N GLU A 278 -4.31 11.73 29.06
CA GLU A 278 -4.43 10.42 28.42
C GLU A 278 -3.57 10.35 27.14
N LEU A 279 -3.59 11.42 26.34
CA LEU A 279 -2.80 11.51 25.12
C LEU A 279 -1.29 11.44 25.39
N ALA A 280 -0.81 12.04 26.49
CA ALA A 280 0.60 11.93 26.89
C ALA A 280 0.98 10.47 27.21
N GLU A 281 0.10 9.73 27.89
CA GLU A 281 0.31 8.30 28.17
C GLU A 281 0.26 7.44 26.90
N LEU A 282 -0.68 7.72 25.98
CA LEU A 282 -0.80 7.04 24.68
C LEU A 282 0.46 7.25 23.83
N THR A 283 0.90 8.51 23.69
CA THR A 283 2.09 8.84 22.89
C THR A 283 3.36 8.26 23.48
N ALA A 284 3.50 8.24 24.82
CA ALA A 284 4.59 7.53 25.49
C ALA A 284 4.60 6.02 25.17
N ARG A 285 3.43 5.37 25.16
CA ARG A 285 3.30 3.95 24.77
C ARG A 285 3.70 3.71 23.31
N TYR A 286 3.32 4.60 22.39
CA TYR A 286 3.72 4.50 20.99
C TYR A 286 5.25 4.60 20.83
N ARG A 287 5.89 5.54 21.52
CA ARG A 287 7.35 5.68 21.51
C ARG A 287 8.06 4.46 22.09
N ALA A 288 7.52 3.87 23.15
CA ALA A 288 8.10 2.68 23.78
C ALA A 288 8.17 1.48 22.82
N VAL A 289 7.31 1.43 21.80
CA VAL A 289 7.34 0.42 20.73
C VAL A 289 8.00 0.92 19.44
N GLY A 290 8.70 2.05 19.49
CA GLY A 290 9.47 2.61 18.37
C GLY A 290 8.68 3.40 17.33
N ARG A 291 7.40 3.73 17.59
CA ARG A 291 6.59 4.56 16.68
C ARG A 291 6.94 6.03 16.83
N LYS A 292 6.94 6.75 15.72
CA LYS A 292 7.16 8.21 15.65
C LYS A 292 5.83 8.97 15.71
N VAL A 293 5.72 9.89 16.66
CA VAL A 293 4.56 10.78 16.83
C VAL A 293 4.78 12.07 16.05
N VAL A 294 3.82 12.38 15.19
CA VAL A 294 3.72 13.65 14.46
C VAL A 294 2.68 14.51 15.14
N PHE A 295 2.99 15.79 15.38
CA PHE A 295 2.04 16.75 15.90
C PHE A 295 1.80 17.89 14.94
N THR A 296 0.54 18.31 14.84
CA THR A 296 0.16 19.56 14.22
C THR A 296 -1.04 20.20 14.92
N ASN A 297 -1.34 21.46 14.60
CA ASN A 297 -2.46 22.17 15.19
C ASN A 297 -3.14 23.15 14.22
N GLY A 298 -4.42 23.41 14.48
CA GLY A 298 -5.19 24.38 13.71
C GLY A 298 -6.62 24.57 14.21
N CYS A 299 -7.30 25.52 13.56
CA CYS A 299 -8.69 25.84 13.86
C CYS A 299 -9.66 24.86 13.17
N PHE A 300 -9.38 24.45 11.92
CA PHE A 300 -10.22 23.49 11.17
C PHE A 300 -11.72 23.84 11.14
N ASP A 301 -12.03 25.14 11.03
CA ASP A 301 -13.40 25.67 11.10
C ASP A 301 -14.32 25.12 10.00
N ILE A 302 -13.90 25.31 8.75
CA ILE A 302 -14.54 24.69 7.57
C ILE A 302 -13.45 23.96 6.82
N LEU A 303 -13.56 22.64 6.75
CA LEU A 303 -12.62 21.80 6.01
C LEU A 303 -12.75 22.00 4.49
N HIS A 304 -11.63 21.81 3.82
CA HIS A 304 -11.48 21.86 2.37
C HIS A 304 -10.30 20.98 1.96
N GLN A 305 -10.12 20.74 0.66
CA GLN A 305 -9.06 19.89 0.12
C GLN A 305 -7.67 20.23 0.70
N GLY A 306 -7.33 21.51 0.81
CA GLY A 306 -6.05 21.94 1.40
C GLY A 306 -5.77 21.38 2.81
N HIS A 307 -6.78 21.27 3.69
CA HIS A 307 -6.60 20.67 5.01
C HIS A 307 -6.36 19.15 4.92
N VAL A 308 -7.08 18.45 4.05
CA VAL A 308 -6.93 17.00 3.86
C VAL A 308 -5.54 16.68 3.34
N THR A 309 -5.11 17.34 2.25
CA THR A 309 -3.77 17.16 1.68
C THR A 309 -2.67 17.45 2.70
N TYR A 310 -2.81 18.53 3.46
CA TYR A 310 -1.87 18.91 4.51
C TYR A 310 -1.75 17.83 5.61
N LEU A 311 -2.87 17.34 6.15
CA LEU A 311 -2.87 16.35 7.21
C LEU A 311 -2.36 14.99 6.72
N GLU A 312 -2.67 14.60 5.48
CA GLU A 312 -2.10 13.40 4.86
C GLU A 312 -0.58 13.51 4.68
N GLN A 313 -0.05 14.67 4.29
CA GLN A 313 1.39 14.88 4.20
C GLN A 313 2.04 14.85 5.60
N ALA A 314 1.42 15.48 6.61
CA ALA A 314 1.90 15.39 7.98
C ALA A 314 1.93 13.94 8.48
N ARG A 315 0.89 13.14 8.21
CA ARG A 315 0.82 11.73 8.62
C ARG A 315 1.93 10.87 8.00
N ARG A 316 2.45 11.22 6.82
CA ARG A 316 3.55 10.50 6.14
C ARG A 316 4.91 10.69 6.83
N GLU A 317 5.06 11.70 7.68
CA GLU A 317 6.33 11.97 8.38
C GLU A 317 6.54 11.10 9.64
N GLY A 318 5.56 10.27 10.01
CA GLY A 318 5.67 9.37 11.15
C GLY A 318 4.57 8.30 11.16
N ASP A 319 4.35 7.70 12.33
CA ASP A 319 3.46 6.54 12.48
C ASP A 319 2.15 6.88 13.17
N CYS A 320 2.06 8.03 13.85
CA CYS A 320 0.89 8.48 14.60
C CYS A 320 0.73 9.99 14.46
N LEU A 321 -0.36 10.46 13.83
CA LEU A 321 -0.67 11.89 13.73
C LEU A 321 -1.61 12.34 14.84
N VAL A 322 -1.14 13.28 15.65
CA VAL A 322 -1.89 14.00 16.67
C VAL A 322 -2.24 15.39 16.14
N VAL A 323 -3.50 15.79 16.23
CA VAL A 323 -3.98 17.11 15.81
C VAL A 323 -4.54 17.89 17.01
N GLY A 324 -3.90 19.00 17.35
CA GLY A 324 -4.43 19.99 18.27
C GLY A 324 -5.50 20.87 17.59
N VAL A 325 -6.73 20.84 18.09
CA VAL A 325 -7.83 21.69 17.62
C VAL A 325 -8.01 22.87 18.58
N ASN A 326 -7.89 24.09 18.07
CA ASN A 326 -8.16 25.29 18.89
C ASN A 326 -9.61 25.29 19.39
N SER A 327 -9.82 25.52 20.68
CA SER A 327 -11.15 25.73 21.27
C SER A 327 -11.85 26.97 20.70
N ASP A 328 -13.14 27.13 20.95
CA ASP A 328 -13.89 28.31 20.49
C ASP A 328 -13.34 29.60 21.10
N VAL A 329 -12.86 29.55 22.35
CA VAL A 329 -12.20 30.68 23.02
C VAL A 329 -10.86 31.00 22.35
N SER A 330 -10.06 29.96 22.09
CA SER A 330 -8.75 30.10 21.43
C SER A 330 -8.90 30.67 20.01
N VAL A 331 -9.91 30.25 19.25
CA VAL A 331 -10.13 30.78 17.89
C VAL A 331 -10.51 32.27 17.90
N ARG A 332 -11.34 32.70 18.86
CA ARG A 332 -11.77 34.10 18.97
C ARG A 332 -10.61 35.02 19.38
N SER A 333 -9.71 34.57 20.24
CA SER A 333 -8.54 35.36 20.65
C SER A 333 -7.56 35.61 19.49
N LEU A 334 -7.52 34.73 18.49
CA LEU A 334 -6.67 34.86 17.29
C LEU A 334 -7.13 35.94 16.30
N GLY A 335 -8.23 36.66 16.57
CA GLY A 335 -8.64 37.83 15.78
C GLY A 335 -9.05 37.52 14.33
N LYS A 336 -9.60 36.32 14.07
CA LYS A 336 -9.96 35.86 12.71
C LYS A 336 -11.33 36.34 12.20
N GLY A 337 -11.95 37.29 12.91
CA GLY A 337 -13.31 37.82 12.69
C GLY A 337 -14.28 37.39 13.80
N ASP A 338 -15.21 38.28 14.19
CA ASP A 338 -16.16 38.06 15.31
C ASP A 338 -17.14 36.89 15.06
N ASP A 339 -17.29 36.57 13.78
CA ASP A 339 -18.15 35.55 13.21
C ASP A 339 -17.46 34.17 13.09
N ARG A 340 -16.29 34.00 13.72
CA ARG A 340 -15.54 32.72 13.78
C ARG A 340 -15.20 32.28 15.22
N PRO A 341 -15.22 30.97 15.51
CA PRO A 341 -15.51 29.88 14.58
C PRO A 341 -17.00 29.77 14.25
N VAL A 342 -17.29 29.28 13.04
CA VAL A 342 -18.66 28.99 12.59
C VAL A 342 -19.16 27.70 13.25
N ASN A 343 -18.28 26.69 13.35
CA ASN A 343 -18.58 25.41 13.96
C ASN A 343 -18.02 25.34 15.38
N HIS A 344 -18.81 24.82 16.32
CA HIS A 344 -18.37 24.54 17.69
C HIS A 344 -17.17 23.59 17.70
N GLU A 345 -16.23 23.78 18.63
CA GLU A 345 -14.99 23.01 18.76
C GLU A 345 -15.19 21.49 18.74
N GLN A 346 -16.23 20.98 19.40
CA GLN A 346 -16.54 19.54 19.42
C GLN A 346 -16.91 19.01 18.04
N SER A 347 -17.65 19.79 17.25
CA SER A 347 -17.97 19.44 15.87
C SER A 347 -16.71 19.46 15.00
N ARG A 348 -15.85 20.47 15.18
CA ARG A 348 -14.57 20.57 14.45
C ARG A 348 -13.64 19.39 14.80
N ALA A 349 -13.52 19.05 16.08
CA ALA A 349 -12.76 17.91 16.56
C ALA A 349 -13.29 16.59 15.99
N ARG A 350 -14.61 16.37 16.00
CA ARG A 350 -15.23 15.17 15.43
C ARG A 350 -14.99 15.01 13.93
N ILE A 351 -15.06 16.10 13.18
CA ILE A 351 -14.80 16.12 11.73
C ILE A 351 -13.33 15.81 11.46
N VAL A 352 -12.40 16.42 12.21
CA VAL A 352 -10.96 16.12 12.09
C VAL A 352 -10.66 14.68 12.46
N ALA A 353 -11.26 14.16 13.54
CA ALA A 353 -11.10 12.77 13.97
C ALA A 353 -11.60 11.76 12.92
N ALA A 354 -12.64 12.09 12.16
CA ALA A 354 -13.17 11.25 11.09
C ALA A 354 -12.21 11.10 9.89
N LEU A 355 -11.17 11.94 9.78
CA LEU A 355 -10.19 11.83 8.71
C LEU A 355 -9.31 10.60 8.93
N GLY A 356 -9.18 9.76 7.89
CA GLY A 356 -8.45 8.49 7.97
C GLY A 356 -6.96 8.61 8.33
N CYS A 357 -6.35 9.77 8.09
CA CYS A 357 -4.94 10.04 8.42
C CYS A 357 -4.71 10.55 9.86
N VAL A 358 -5.77 10.82 10.63
CA VAL A 358 -5.68 11.35 12.00
C VAL A 358 -5.86 10.20 12.99
N ASP A 359 -4.88 10.05 13.90
CA ASP A 359 -4.88 9.02 14.94
C ASP A 359 -5.49 9.56 16.25
N HIS A 360 -5.16 10.80 16.65
CA HIS A 360 -5.68 11.45 17.86
C HIS A 360 -5.98 12.93 17.66
N VAL A 361 -6.98 13.44 18.38
CA VAL A 361 -7.37 14.84 18.44
C VAL A 361 -7.40 15.31 19.90
N VAL A 362 -6.85 16.49 20.16
CA VAL A 362 -6.92 17.15 21.47
C VAL A 362 -7.39 18.59 21.30
N ILE A 363 -8.35 19.01 22.10
CA ILE A 363 -8.83 20.41 22.11
C ILE A 363 -7.98 21.19 23.11
N PHE A 364 -7.62 22.45 22.78
CA PHE A 364 -6.84 23.30 23.66
C PHE A 364 -7.30 24.76 23.62
N ASP A 365 -7.21 25.43 24.78
CA ASP A 365 -7.70 26.79 24.99
C ASP A 365 -6.64 27.87 24.77
N GLU A 366 -5.37 27.51 24.91
CA GLU A 366 -4.27 28.44 24.84
C GLU A 366 -4.17 29.10 23.46
N GLU A 367 -3.65 30.33 23.41
CA GLU A 367 -3.45 31.07 22.15
C GLU A 367 -2.45 30.34 21.22
N THR A 368 -1.50 29.63 21.82
CA THR A 368 -0.50 28.84 21.10
C THR A 368 -0.49 27.40 21.59
N PRO A 369 -0.14 26.42 20.72
CA PRO A 369 -0.09 25.01 21.11
C PRO A 369 1.15 24.66 21.95
N HIS A 370 1.92 25.63 22.45
CA HIS A 370 3.22 25.41 23.10
C HIS A 370 3.14 24.39 24.24
N ARG A 371 2.12 24.49 25.10
CA ARG A 371 1.90 23.54 26.21
C ARG A 371 1.64 22.13 25.72
N LEU A 372 0.85 21.95 24.66
CA LEU A 372 0.64 20.63 24.05
C LEU A 372 1.95 20.06 23.53
N ILE A 373 2.71 20.87 22.78
CA ILE A 373 3.97 20.44 22.17
C ILE A 373 4.99 20.04 23.23
N THR A 374 5.16 20.84 24.28
CA THR A 374 6.12 20.57 25.36
C THR A 374 5.70 19.43 26.29
N THR A 375 4.40 19.17 26.41
CA THR A 375 3.88 18.00 27.14
C THR A 375 4.06 16.73 26.33
N LEU A 376 3.73 16.77 25.04
CA LEU A 376 3.75 15.60 24.18
C LEU A 376 5.13 15.28 23.62
N MET A 377 6.00 16.27 23.44
CA MET A 377 7.34 16.17 22.83
C MET A 377 7.37 15.30 21.55
N PRO A 378 6.67 15.71 20.48
CA PRO A 378 6.58 14.93 19.24
C PRO A 378 7.94 14.75 18.56
N GLU A 379 8.16 13.61 17.92
CA GLU A 379 9.35 13.37 17.09
C GLU A 379 9.34 14.26 15.84
N VAL A 380 8.14 14.60 15.34
CA VAL A 380 7.98 15.50 14.19
C VAL A 380 6.91 16.55 14.48
N LEU A 381 7.28 17.83 14.41
CA LEU A 381 6.37 18.96 14.49
C LEU A 381 6.11 19.52 13.09
N VAL A 382 4.85 19.60 12.70
CA VAL A 382 4.45 20.03 11.35
C VAL A 382 3.57 21.27 11.41
N LYS A 383 3.91 22.30 10.62
CA LYS A 383 3.07 23.49 10.43
C LYS A 383 2.66 23.67 8.97
N GLY A 384 1.38 23.98 8.74
CA GLY A 384 0.86 24.30 7.41
C GLY A 384 1.14 25.76 7.05
N GLY A 385 1.57 26.00 5.81
CA GLY A 385 1.98 27.30 5.30
C GLY A 385 3.47 27.40 5.06
N ASP A 386 3.90 28.60 4.67
CA ASP A 386 5.30 28.92 4.40
C ASP A 386 5.91 29.65 5.60
N TRP A 387 6.03 28.95 6.72
CA TRP A 387 6.61 29.49 7.95
C TRP A 387 8.09 29.13 8.04
N PRO A 388 8.99 30.10 8.29
CA PRO A 388 10.35 29.79 8.71
C PRO A 388 10.30 28.92 9.98
N VAL A 389 11.13 27.88 10.03
CA VAL A 389 11.13 26.90 11.12
C VAL A 389 11.28 27.57 12.49
N GLU A 390 12.07 28.63 12.57
CA GLU A 390 12.36 29.39 13.78
C GLU A 390 11.14 30.15 14.31
N ARG A 391 10.12 30.36 13.47
CA ARG A 391 8.86 31.02 13.85
C ARG A 391 7.76 30.03 14.23
N ILE A 392 8.01 28.73 14.12
CA ILE A 392 7.04 27.71 14.51
C ILE A 392 7.11 27.54 16.03
N VAL A 393 5.97 27.77 16.70
CA VAL A 393 5.84 27.60 18.16
C VAL A 393 6.22 26.17 18.53
N GLY A 394 7.10 26.02 19.53
CA GLY A 394 7.59 24.72 20.01
C GLY A 394 8.75 24.12 19.21
N ALA A 395 9.21 24.80 18.15
CA ALA A 395 10.34 24.33 17.36
C ALA A 395 11.66 24.23 18.16
N PRO A 396 12.05 25.20 19.00
CA PRO A 396 13.28 25.10 19.79
C PRO A 396 13.31 23.86 20.70
N GLU A 397 12.18 23.55 21.34
CA GLU A 397 12.06 22.43 22.26
C GLU A 397 12.12 21.09 21.53
N VAL A 398 11.40 20.96 20.40
CA VAL A 398 11.41 19.74 19.59
C VAL A 398 12.80 19.48 19.00
N LEU A 399 13.46 20.51 18.45
CA LEU A 399 14.81 20.39 17.90
C LEU A 399 15.84 20.04 18.99
N ALA A 400 15.74 20.66 20.17
CA ALA A 400 16.63 20.35 21.30
C ALA A 400 16.47 18.92 21.81
N ALA A 401 15.27 18.34 21.68
CA ALA A 401 15.01 16.93 21.99
C ALA A 401 15.40 15.95 20.84
N GLY A 402 15.99 16.46 19.75
CA GLY A 402 16.40 15.65 18.60
C GLY A 402 15.27 15.34 17.60
N GLY A 403 14.11 15.99 17.74
CA GLY A 403 13.00 15.90 16.80
C GLY A 403 13.22 16.73 15.54
N ARG A 404 12.28 16.60 14.59
CA ARG A 404 12.26 17.34 13.32
C ARG A 404 11.13 18.36 13.30
N VAL A 405 11.34 19.48 12.62
CA VAL A 405 10.31 20.50 12.40
C VAL A 405 10.19 20.76 10.91
N LEU A 406 8.96 20.72 10.40
CA LEU A 406 8.66 20.82 8.97
C LEU A 406 7.57 21.86 8.72
N SER A 407 7.75 22.65 7.66
CA SER A 407 6.70 23.49 7.10
C SER A 407 6.19 22.84 5.82
N ILE A 408 4.88 22.63 5.75
CA ILE A 408 4.22 22.05 4.57
C ILE A 408 3.48 23.17 3.84
N PRO A 409 3.83 23.45 2.57
CA PRO A 409 3.15 24.47 1.78
C PRO A 409 1.65 24.23 1.68
N LEU A 410 0.86 25.31 1.72
CA LEU A 410 -0.58 25.19 1.54
C LEU A 410 -0.91 24.99 0.06
N VAL A 411 -1.96 24.22 -0.20
CA VAL A 411 -2.50 24.09 -1.57
C VAL A 411 -3.10 25.44 -1.99
N GLU A 412 -2.61 25.99 -3.10
CA GLU A 412 -3.09 27.26 -3.64
C GLU A 412 -4.61 27.25 -3.86
N ASN A 413 -5.24 28.42 -3.72
CA ASN A 413 -6.67 28.68 -3.91
C ASN A 413 -7.64 28.07 -2.88
N TYR A 414 -7.16 27.37 -1.84
CA TYR A 414 -8.00 26.83 -0.77
C TYR A 414 -7.78 27.54 0.56
N SER A 415 -8.77 28.30 1.03
CA SER A 415 -8.81 28.82 2.39
C SER A 415 -10.24 28.95 2.91
N THR A 416 -10.45 28.77 4.22
CA THR A 416 -11.77 29.02 4.84
C THR A 416 -12.26 30.45 4.60
N THR A 417 -11.36 31.44 4.62
CA THR A 417 -11.70 32.85 4.40
C THR A 417 -12.22 33.10 2.98
N SER A 418 -11.56 32.56 1.95
CA SER A 418 -12.00 32.70 0.57
C SER A 418 -13.33 31.97 0.32
N LEU A 419 -13.52 30.80 0.94
CA LEU A 419 -14.78 30.06 0.86
C LEU A 419 -15.94 30.84 1.49
N LEU A 420 -15.76 31.37 2.69
CA LEU A 420 -16.77 32.18 3.38
C LEU A 420 -17.10 33.46 2.60
N LYS A 421 -16.09 34.14 2.05
CA LYS A 421 -16.31 35.30 1.18
C LYS A 421 -17.18 34.92 -0.02
N LYS A 422 -16.88 33.81 -0.69
CA LYS A 422 -17.67 33.31 -1.83
C LYS A 422 -19.12 33.00 -1.44
N ILE A 423 -19.34 32.36 -0.29
CA ILE A 423 -20.69 32.06 0.23
C ILE A 423 -21.47 33.36 0.50
N ARG A 424 -20.84 34.40 1.05
CA ARG A 424 -21.50 35.68 1.36
C ARG A 424 -21.80 36.53 0.13
N THR A 425 -21.05 36.34 -0.95
CA THR A 425 -21.24 37.08 -2.20
C THR A 425 -22.07 36.32 -3.25
N SER A 426 -22.53 35.10 -2.93
CA SER A 426 -23.44 34.31 -3.76
C SER A 426 -24.85 34.41 -3.20
#